data_AF-A0A4Q9L1I2-F1
#
_entry.id   AF-A0A4Q9L1I2-F1
#
_cell.length_a   1.000
_cell.length_b   1.000
_cell.length_c   1.000
_cell.angle_alpha   90.00
_cell.angle_beta   90.00
_cell.angle_gamma   90.00
#
_symmetry.space_group_name_H-M   'P 1'
#
loop_
_entity.id
_entity.type
_entity.pdbx_description
1 polymer ?
#
loop_
_entity_poly.entity_id
_entity_poly.type
_entity_poly.pdbx_seq_one_letter_code
_entity_poly.pdbx_strand_id
1 'polypeptide(L)'
;NQELRNFVVSDSKSYISSTFLVYLTKFECVSCFTLKNIQLKFEALYCSRFYRFFQSRVGNNQNKIYLKYLEIKAATDNTDCVNYLHFLSDIYDFSNILNIIYFVHELREIEFAFFSTMTKLEAITVKVYAKYFEIDWKNLFFSRELLNTIIVIDISTHVIRINDINVFKLFKNLKVLSLSCEVLDFDTIHTIKKTDFKNTNLKIKKPSRANRTAEINNYLDSEFNTNFL
;
A
#
# COMPACT_ATOMS: atom_id res chain seq x y z
N ASN A 1 -2.90 -19.43 -22.60
CA ASN A 1 -1.79 -18.47 -22.76
C ASN A 1 -0.81 -18.69 -21.61
N GLN A 2 0.06 -19.71 -21.73
CA GLN A 2 0.84 -20.26 -20.59
C GLN A 2 2.16 -19.50 -20.32
N GLU A 3 2.54 -18.57 -21.18
CA GLU A 3 3.81 -17.85 -21.06
C GLU A 3 3.66 -16.42 -20.52
N LEU A 4 2.43 -15.88 -20.51
CA LEU A 4 2.18 -14.52 -20.08
C LEU A 4 2.40 -14.37 -18.56
N ARG A 5 3.51 -13.74 -18.18
CA ARG A 5 3.87 -13.47 -16.77
C ARG A 5 3.49 -12.08 -16.28
N ASN A 6 3.47 -11.11 -17.20
CA ASN A 6 3.22 -9.71 -16.90
C ASN A 6 1.98 -9.25 -17.66
N PHE A 7 1.03 -8.64 -16.95
CA PHE A 7 -0.19 -8.11 -17.57
C PHE A 7 -0.42 -6.68 -17.10
N VAL A 8 -0.63 -5.77 -18.06
CA VAL A 8 -0.76 -4.34 -17.81
C VAL A 8 -2.03 -3.83 -18.46
N VAL A 9 -2.83 -3.09 -17.70
CA VAL A 9 -3.94 -2.29 -18.20
C VAL A 9 -3.69 -0.84 -17.80
N SER A 10 -3.62 0.05 -18.77
CA SER A 10 -3.40 1.47 -18.50
C SER A 10 -4.27 2.38 -19.35
N ASP A 11 -4.51 3.58 -18.82
CA ASP A 11 -5.02 4.75 -19.56
C ASP A 11 -6.33 4.49 -20.31
N SER A 12 -7.23 3.72 -19.68
CA SER A 12 -8.55 3.46 -20.23
C SER A 12 -9.40 4.71 -20.15
N LYS A 13 -9.91 5.16 -21.30
CA LYS A 13 -10.83 6.31 -21.39
C LYS A 13 -12.24 6.01 -20.88
N SER A 14 -12.57 4.74 -20.72
CA SER A 14 -13.87 4.27 -20.23
C SER A 14 -13.71 3.46 -18.95
N TYR A 15 -14.77 3.40 -18.15
CA TYR A 15 -14.81 2.50 -17.01
C TYR A 15 -14.62 1.04 -17.42
N ILE A 16 -13.81 0.30 -16.65
CA ILE A 16 -13.73 -1.14 -16.78
C ILE A 16 -14.88 -1.77 -16.00
N SER A 17 -15.68 -2.59 -16.69
CA SER A 17 -16.75 -3.41 -16.11
C SER A 17 -16.17 -4.64 -15.41
N SER A 18 -16.89 -5.17 -14.43
CA SER A 18 -16.60 -6.46 -13.79
C SER A 18 -16.52 -7.63 -14.78
N THR A 19 -17.19 -7.54 -15.94
CA THR A 19 -17.07 -8.53 -17.02
C THR A 19 -15.63 -8.68 -17.54
N PHE A 20 -14.78 -7.66 -17.36
CA PHE A 20 -13.35 -7.75 -17.64
C PHE A 20 -12.64 -8.85 -16.84
N LEU A 21 -13.08 -9.11 -15.60
CA LEU A 21 -12.50 -10.16 -14.74
C LEU A 21 -12.62 -11.54 -15.37
N VAL A 22 -13.68 -11.79 -16.15
CA VAL A 22 -13.88 -13.05 -16.88
C VAL A 22 -12.79 -13.31 -17.89
N TYR A 23 -12.19 -12.25 -18.47
CA TYR A 23 -11.04 -12.40 -19.36
C TYR A 23 -9.74 -12.65 -18.60
N LEU A 24 -9.61 -12.11 -17.39
CA LEU A 24 -8.42 -12.27 -16.57
C LEU A 24 -8.19 -13.72 -16.10
N THR A 25 -9.26 -14.49 -15.93
CA THR A 25 -9.15 -15.93 -15.57
C THR A 25 -8.36 -16.75 -16.58
N LYS A 26 -8.27 -16.31 -17.84
CA LYS A 26 -7.56 -17.01 -18.91
C LYS A 26 -6.03 -16.87 -18.83
N PHE A 27 -5.52 -16.00 -17.95
CA PHE A 27 -4.10 -15.69 -17.83
C PHE A 27 -3.48 -16.33 -16.58
N GLU A 28 -3.60 -17.65 -16.46
CA GLU A 28 -3.24 -18.45 -15.27
C GLU A 28 -1.77 -18.31 -14.81
N CYS A 29 -0.87 -17.91 -15.70
CA CYS A 29 0.57 -17.79 -15.43
C CYS A 29 1.02 -16.39 -15.01
N VAL A 30 0.10 -15.41 -14.95
CA VAL A 30 0.41 -14.03 -14.57
C VAL A 30 0.86 -13.97 -13.12
N SER A 31 2.07 -13.47 -12.92
CA SER A 31 2.65 -13.23 -11.59
C SER A 31 2.81 -11.73 -11.30
N CYS A 32 2.77 -10.88 -12.33
CA CYS A 32 2.91 -9.43 -12.21
C CYS A 32 1.71 -8.76 -12.87
N PHE A 33 0.96 -7.99 -12.09
CA PHE A 33 -0.25 -7.33 -12.58
C PHE A 33 -0.19 -5.82 -12.32
N THR A 34 -0.50 -5.02 -13.33
CA THR A 34 -0.46 -3.56 -13.26
C THR A 34 -1.77 -2.94 -13.75
N LEU A 35 -2.37 -2.08 -12.93
CA LEU A 35 -3.46 -1.17 -13.30
C LEU A 35 -3.01 0.28 -13.14
N LYS A 36 -3.10 1.10 -14.20
CA LYS A 36 -2.68 2.51 -14.18
C LYS A 36 -3.75 3.40 -14.80
N ASN A 37 -4.17 4.45 -14.09
CA ASN A 37 -5.17 5.41 -14.57
C ASN A 37 -6.44 4.72 -15.09
N ILE A 38 -6.93 3.72 -14.34
CA ILE A 38 -8.14 2.97 -14.67
C ILE A 38 -9.26 3.39 -13.74
N GLN A 39 -10.42 3.74 -14.30
CA GLN A 39 -11.66 3.86 -13.55
C GLN A 39 -12.44 2.54 -13.61
N LEU A 40 -13.02 2.14 -12.49
CA LEU A 40 -13.77 0.90 -12.35
C LEU A 40 -15.24 1.23 -12.15
N LYS A 41 -16.14 0.59 -12.91
CA LYS A 41 -17.58 0.74 -12.68
C LYS A 41 -18.01 -0.24 -11.61
N PHE A 42 -18.26 0.24 -10.40
CA PHE A 42 -18.73 -0.60 -9.31
C PHE A 42 -20.26 -0.70 -9.35
N GLU A 43 -20.79 -1.87 -9.68
CA GLU A 43 -22.23 -2.15 -9.55
C GLU A 43 -22.54 -2.55 -8.10
N ALA A 44 -23.54 -1.92 -7.48
CA ALA A 44 -23.83 -2.02 -6.03
C ALA A 44 -24.09 -3.45 -5.50
N LEU A 45 -24.26 -4.46 -6.36
CA LEU A 45 -24.51 -5.85 -6.01
C LEU A 45 -23.34 -6.57 -5.30
N TYR A 46 -22.14 -5.96 -5.25
CA TYR A 46 -20.92 -6.60 -4.75
C TYR A 46 -20.64 -6.45 -3.25
N CYS A 47 -21.41 -5.67 -2.48
CA CYS A 47 -21.30 -5.69 -1.01
C CYS A 47 -21.60 -7.08 -0.43
N SER A 48 -22.47 -7.86 -1.09
CA SER A 48 -22.74 -9.26 -0.75
C SER A 48 -21.54 -10.19 -0.99
N ARG A 49 -20.56 -9.78 -1.82
CA ARG A 49 -19.35 -10.56 -2.12
C ARG A 49 -18.24 -10.37 -1.11
N PHE A 50 -18.15 -9.25 -0.41
CA PHE A 50 -17.15 -9.05 0.64
C PHE A 50 -17.33 -10.05 1.79
N TYR A 51 -18.58 -10.27 2.22
CA TYR A 51 -18.93 -11.30 3.19
C TYR A 51 -18.66 -12.72 2.64
N ARG A 52 -18.97 -12.98 1.37
CA ARG A 52 -18.64 -14.26 0.72
C ARG A 52 -17.14 -14.47 0.52
N PHE A 53 -16.33 -13.43 0.34
CA PHE A 53 -14.87 -13.54 0.21
C PHE A 53 -14.27 -14.11 1.51
N PHE A 54 -14.66 -13.57 2.66
CA PHE A 54 -14.25 -14.11 3.95
C PHE A 54 -14.88 -15.47 4.26
N GLN A 55 -16.15 -15.71 3.91
CA GLN A 55 -16.75 -17.05 4.03
C GLN A 55 -16.09 -18.09 3.09
N SER A 56 -15.64 -17.70 1.89
CA SER A 56 -15.00 -18.60 0.93
C SER A 56 -13.64 -19.10 1.40
N ARG A 57 -12.97 -18.38 2.31
CA ARG A 57 -11.77 -18.87 3.01
C ARG A 57 -12.05 -20.07 3.92
N VAL A 58 -13.30 -20.27 4.31
CA VAL A 58 -13.75 -21.38 5.15
C VAL A 58 -14.18 -22.59 4.30
N GLY A 59 -14.23 -22.51 2.96
CA GLY A 59 -14.72 -23.67 2.20
C GLY A 59 -14.63 -23.71 0.67
N ASN A 60 -13.97 -22.78 -0.05
CA ASN A 60 -13.88 -22.88 -1.51
C ASN A 60 -12.44 -22.74 -2.03
N ASN A 61 -11.80 -23.89 -2.29
CA ASN A 61 -10.62 -24.01 -3.16
C ASN A 61 -11.04 -23.77 -4.61
N GLN A 62 -11.09 -22.51 -5.05
CA GLN A 62 -11.07 -22.20 -6.48
C GLN A 62 -9.62 -21.99 -6.93
N ASN A 63 -9.30 -22.37 -8.17
CA ASN A 63 -8.00 -22.17 -8.83
C ASN A 63 -7.68 -20.68 -8.98
N LYS A 64 -7.30 -20.00 -7.89
CA LYS A 64 -6.86 -18.61 -7.93
C LYS A 64 -5.46 -18.52 -8.49
N ILE A 65 -5.19 -17.42 -9.18
CA ILE A 65 -3.87 -17.12 -9.75
C ILE A 65 -3.03 -16.41 -8.69
N TYR A 66 -1.86 -16.94 -8.39
CA TYR A 66 -0.96 -16.36 -7.38
C TYR A 66 -0.13 -15.23 -7.96
N LEU A 67 -0.36 -14.00 -7.49
CA LEU A 67 0.48 -12.85 -7.83
C LEU A 67 1.72 -12.80 -6.94
N LYS A 68 2.84 -12.38 -7.53
CA LYS A 68 4.07 -11.98 -6.83
C LYS A 68 4.23 -10.46 -6.77
N TYR A 69 3.77 -9.75 -7.80
CA TYR A 69 3.89 -8.30 -7.92
C TYR A 69 2.55 -7.69 -8.31
N LEU A 70 2.15 -6.64 -7.61
CA LEU A 70 0.93 -5.89 -7.89
C LEU A 70 1.21 -4.38 -7.90
N GLU A 71 0.87 -3.72 -9.00
CA GLU A 71 0.95 -2.27 -9.12
C GLU A 71 -0.43 -1.70 -9.46
N ILE A 72 -0.95 -0.83 -8.60
CA ILE A 72 -2.22 -0.13 -8.80
C ILE A 72 -1.94 1.35 -8.62
N LYS A 73 -2.22 2.13 -9.67
CA LYS A 73 -2.10 3.58 -9.66
C LYS A 73 -3.40 4.19 -10.18
N ALA A 74 -4.27 4.59 -9.26
CA ALA A 74 -5.46 5.36 -9.59
C ALA A 74 -5.08 6.76 -10.10
N ALA A 75 -5.96 7.36 -10.90
CA ALA A 75 -5.81 8.76 -11.28
C ALA A 75 -5.96 9.66 -10.04
N THR A 76 -5.24 10.78 -10.00
CA THR A 76 -5.19 11.69 -8.84
C THR A 76 -6.53 12.37 -8.53
N ASP A 77 -7.33 12.60 -9.56
CA ASP A 77 -8.65 13.20 -9.55
C ASP A 77 -9.78 12.17 -9.35
N ASN A 78 -9.45 10.87 -9.34
CA ASN A 78 -10.42 9.83 -9.10
C ASN A 78 -10.82 9.83 -7.62
N THR A 79 -11.93 10.50 -7.30
CA THR A 79 -12.56 10.48 -5.98
C THR A 79 -13.50 9.29 -5.79
N ASP A 80 -13.67 8.45 -6.81
CA ASP A 80 -14.53 7.28 -6.69
C ASP A 80 -13.93 6.31 -5.68
N CYS A 81 -14.77 5.87 -4.76
CA CYS A 81 -14.39 5.04 -3.63
C CYS A 81 -14.24 3.56 -4.04
N VAL A 82 -13.49 3.29 -5.12
CA VAL A 82 -13.37 1.93 -5.64
C VAL A 82 -12.23 1.19 -4.97
N ASN A 83 -12.55 0.00 -4.47
CA ASN A 83 -11.55 -0.91 -3.94
C ASN A 83 -11.03 -1.85 -5.05
N TYR A 84 -9.82 -1.56 -5.55
CA TYR A 84 -9.17 -2.34 -6.59
C TYR A 84 -8.77 -3.75 -6.12
N LEU A 85 -8.39 -3.90 -4.85
CA LEU A 85 -8.02 -5.20 -4.28
C LEU A 85 -9.22 -6.14 -4.26
N HIS A 86 -10.39 -5.64 -3.86
CA HIS A 86 -11.65 -6.36 -3.89
C HIS A 86 -12.02 -6.76 -5.32
N PHE A 87 -11.94 -5.83 -6.26
CA PHE A 87 -12.18 -6.11 -7.68
C PHE A 87 -11.32 -7.27 -8.20
N LEU A 88 -10.04 -7.30 -7.84
CA LEU A 88 -9.10 -8.35 -8.28
C LEU A 88 -9.20 -9.65 -7.48
N SER A 89 -9.75 -9.61 -6.26
CA SER A 89 -9.77 -10.73 -5.32
C SER A 89 -10.60 -11.94 -5.76
N ASP A 90 -11.51 -11.73 -6.72
CA ASP A 90 -12.31 -12.79 -7.35
C ASP A 90 -11.42 -13.74 -8.17
N ILE A 91 -10.30 -13.23 -8.72
CA ILE A 91 -9.44 -13.99 -9.64
C ILE A 91 -8.08 -14.32 -9.01
N TYR A 92 -7.52 -13.35 -8.29
CA TYR A 92 -6.15 -13.42 -7.80
C TYR A 92 -6.09 -13.74 -6.31
N ASP A 93 -5.07 -14.51 -5.94
CA ASP A 93 -4.67 -14.74 -4.57
C ASP A 93 -3.47 -13.83 -4.23
N PHE A 94 -3.58 -13.13 -3.09
CA PHE A 94 -2.60 -12.15 -2.65
C PHE A 94 -1.58 -12.70 -1.63
N SER A 95 -1.73 -13.95 -1.18
CA SER A 95 -0.88 -14.56 -0.14
C SER A 95 0.60 -14.67 -0.52
N ASN A 96 0.90 -14.71 -1.82
CA ASN A 96 2.26 -14.82 -2.37
C ASN A 96 2.83 -13.50 -2.89
N ILE A 97 2.14 -12.36 -2.68
CA ILE A 97 2.66 -11.06 -3.09
C ILE A 97 3.93 -10.74 -2.29
N LEU A 98 5.00 -10.42 -3.01
CA LEU A 98 6.27 -9.96 -2.46
C LEU A 98 6.39 -8.43 -2.49
N ASN A 99 5.77 -7.79 -3.48
CA ASN A 99 5.81 -6.34 -3.63
C ASN A 99 4.48 -5.77 -4.11
N ILE A 100 4.03 -4.70 -3.45
CA ILE A 100 2.86 -3.93 -3.85
C ILE A 100 3.16 -2.44 -3.95
N ILE A 101 2.73 -1.84 -5.07
CA ILE A 101 2.64 -0.40 -5.26
C ILE A 101 1.16 -0.04 -5.33
N TYR A 102 0.66 0.75 -4.39
CA TYR A 102 -0.78 1.03 -4.24
C TYR A 102 -1.03 2.52 -4.06
N PHE A 103 -1.37 3.21 -5.17
CA PHE A 103 -1.65 4.64 -5.19
C PHE A 103 -3.14 4.85 -5.42
N VAL A 104 -3.82 5.43 -4.43
CA VAL A 104 -5.28 5.55 -4.39
C VAL A 104 -5.72 6.86 -3.73
N HIS A 105 -7.00 7.20 -3.85
CA HIS A 105 -7.54 8.38 -3.19
C HIS A 105 -7.53 8.24 -1.67
N GLU A 106 -7.96 7.08 -1.15
CA GLU A 106 -8.07 6.77 0.28
C GLU A 106 -7.90 5.27 0.53
N LEU A 107 -7.63 4.87 1.78
CA LEU A 107 -7.52 3.47 2.21
C LEU A 107 -8.59 3.17 3.26
N ARG A 108 -9.46 2.19 3.03
CA ARG A 108 -10.54 1.84 3.96
C ARG A 108 -10.24 0.51 4.65
N GLU A 109 -11.11 0.15 5.60
CA GLU A 109 -11.04 -1.11 6.34
C GLU A 109 -10.92 -2.35 5.45
N ILE A 110 -11.60 -2.33 4.30
CA ILE A 110 -11.57 -3.41 3.32
C ILE A 110 -10.17 -3.62 2.73
N GLU A 111 -9.41 -2.55 2.43
CA GLU A 111 -8.00 -2.68 2.03
C GLU A 111 -7.18 -3.32 3.15
N PHE A 112 -7.33 -2.87 4.41
CA PHE A 112 -6.58 -3.41 5.55
C PHE A 112 -6.78 -4.92 5.67
N ALA A 113 -8.02 -5.37 5.46
CA ALA A 113 -8.37 -6.77 5.46
C ALA A 113 -7.63 -7.55 4.36
N PHE A 114 -7.42 -6.99 3.16
CA PHE A 114 -6.61 -7.62 2.12
C PHE A 114 -5.11 -7.60 2.40
N PHE A 115 -4.56 -6.51 2.93
CA PHE A 115 -3.14 -6.43 3.31
C PHE A 115 -2.78 -7.48 4.35
N SER A 116 -3.67 -7.75 5.32
CA SER A 116 -3.49 -8.81 6.33
C SER A 116 -3.27 -10.21 5.73
N THR A 117 -3.60 -10.39 4.46
CA THR A 117 -3.50 -11.68 3.76
C THR A 117 -2.20 -11.85 3.00
N MET A 118 -1.44 -10.78 2.79
CA MET A 118 -0.19 -10.75 2.02
C MET A 118 1.00 -11.21 2.88
N THR A 119 0.93 -12.42 3.41
CA THR A 119 1.87 -12.93 4.44
C THR A 119 3.34 -13.01 4.01
N LYS A 120 3.64 -12.88 2.70
CA LYS A 120 5.00 -12.88 2.14
C LYS A 120 5.49 -11.51 1.69
N LEU A 121 4.76 -10.44 2.03
CA LEU A 121 5.07 -9.09 1.54
C LEU A 121 6.43 -8.62 2.07
N GLU A 122 7.33 -8.24 1.16
CA GLU A 122 8.67 -7.74 1.46
C GLU A 122 8.78 -6.22 1.21
N ALA A 123 8.03 -5.70 0.25
CA ALA A 123 8.06 -4.29 -0.13
C ALA A 123 6.66 -3.70 -0.32
N ILE A 124 6.44 -2.52 0.25
CA ILE A 124 5.19 -1.78 0.13
C ILE A 124 5.47 -0.32 -0.23
N THR A 125 4.84 0.15 -1.30
CA THR A 125 4.78 1.58 -1.65
C THR A 125 3.34 2.04 -1.66
N VAL A 126 2.97 2.94 -0.76
CA VAL A 126 1.61 3.48 -0.64
C VAL A 126 1.61 4.95 -0.95
N LYS A 127 0.65 5.39 -1.77
CA LYS A 127 0.36 6.81 -1.95
C LYS A 127 -1.13 7.07 -1.77
N VAL A 128 -1.47 8.00 -0.89
CA VAL A 128 -2.85 8.41 -0.63
C VAL A 128 -3.02 9.88 -1.02
N TYR A 129 -3.99 10.17 -1.90
CA TYR A 129 -4.20 11.52 -2.43
C TYR A 129 -5.12 12.39 -1.54
N ALA A 130 -6.02 11.79 -0.78
CA ALA A 130 -6.95 12.51 0.08
C ALA A 130 -6.19 13.27 1.20
N LYS A 131 -6.45 14.57 1.29
CA LYS A 131 -5.73 15.48 2.21
C LYS A 131 -6.14 15.31 3.68
N TYR A 132 -7.41 15.01 3.93
CA TYR A 132 -7.95 14.94 5.29
C TYR A 132 -8.14 13.50 5.76
N PHE A 133 -7.56 12.54 5.05
CA PHE A 133 -7.70 11.13 5.36
C PHE A 133 -6.53 10.63 6.20
N GLU A 134 -6.85 10.04 7.34
CA GLU A 134 -5.89 9.43 8.24
C GLU A 134 -5.82 7.93 7.97
N ILE A 135 -4.63 7.44 7.73
CA ILE A 135 -4.42 6.02 7.46
C ILE A 135 -4.19 5.32 8.79
N ASP A 136 -5.03 4.33 9.11
CA ASP A 136 -4.80 3.46 10.26
C ASP A 136 -3.73 2.41 9.92
N TRP A 137 -2.46 2.81 10.05
CA TRP A 137 -1.32 1.93 9.79
C TRP A 137 -1.28 0.72 10.73
N LYS A 138 -1.83 0.85 11.94
CA LYS A 138 -1.91 -0.27 12.90
C LYS A 138 -2.81 -1.37 12.35
N ASN A 139 -3.94 -1.00 11.77
CA ASN A 139 -4.84 -1.96 11.12
C ASN A 139 -4.29 -2.47 9.78
N LEU A 140 -3.64 -1.62 8.98
CA LEU A 140 -2.97 -2.05 7.75
C LEU A 140 -1.91 -3.14 8.03
N PHE A 141 -1.12 -2.97 9.10
CA PHE A 141 -0.05 -3.88 9.51
C PHE A 141 -0.42 -4.76 10.71
N PHE A 142 -1.70 -5.13 10.82
CA PHE A 142 -2.20 -5.93 11.93
C PHE A 142 -1.58 -7.34 12.02
N SER A 143 -1.25 -7.94 10.87
CA SER A 143 -0.62 -9.27 10.81
C SER A 143 0.81 -9.23 11.33
N ARG A 144 1.11 -10.13 12.28
CA ARG A 144 2.46 -10.28 12.85
C ARG A 144 3.48 -10.73 11.81
N GLU A 145 3.03 -11.50 10.82
CA GLU A 145 3.85 -11.97 9.70
C GLU A 145 4.42 -10.77 8.92
N LEU A 146 3.58 -9.78 8.59
CA LEU A 146 4.00 -8.56 7.87
C LEU A 146 5.11 -7.80 8.60
N LEU A 147 5.03 -7.70 9.94
CA LEU A 147 6.06 -7.04 10.76
C LEU A 147 7.43 -7.74 10.70
N ASN A 148 7.44 -9.02 10.33
CA ASN A 148 8.67 -9.81 10.18
C ASN A 148 9.14 -9.91 8.73
N THR A 149 8.27 -9.79 7.73
CA THR A 149 8.66 -9.98 6.32
C THR A 149 9.02 -8.67 5.60
N ILE A 150 8.41 -7.54 5.99
CA ILE A 150 8.61 -6.28 5.28
C ILE A 150 10.02 -5.73 5.52
N ILE A 151 10.69 -5.43 4.41
CA ILE A 151 12.05 -4.90 4.30
C ILE A 151 12.01 -3.45 3.83
N VAL A 152 11.03 -3.08 3.00
CA VAL A 152 10.92 -1.73 2.40
C VAL A 152 9.51 -1.17 2.59
N ILE A 153 9.45 0.04 3.15
CA ILE A 153 8.23 0.86 3.25
C ILE A 153 8.51 2.21 2.60
N ASP A 154 7.67 2.60 1.64
CA ASP A 154 7.68 3.92 1.01
C ASP A 154 6.28 4.52 1.01
N ILE A 155 6.07 5.58 1.79
CA ILE A 155 4.75 6.15 2.07
C ILE A 155 4.71 7.59 1.58
N SER A 156 3.66 7.91 0.83
CA SER A 156 3.29 9.27 0.46
C SER A 156 1.85 9.55 0.89
N THR A 157 1.68 10.41 1.88
CA THR A 157 0.38 10.76 2.46
C THR A 157 0.33 12.25 2.78
N HIS A 158 -0.80 12.77 3.25
CA HIS A 158 -0.87 14.16 3.67
C HIS A 158 -0.22 14.39 5.04
N VAL A 159 -0.50 13.51 6.01
CA VAL A 159 -0.08 13.61 7.42
C VAL A 159 0.57 12.31 7.88
N ILE A 160 1.62 12.42 8.68
CA ILE A 160 2.16 11.35 9.53
C ILE A 160 2.15 11.84 10.97
N ARG A 161 1.72 11.00 11.92
CA ARG A 161 1.65 11.31 13.36
C ARG A 161 2.51 10.36 14.19
N ILE A 162 2.68 10.72 15.46
CA ILE A 162 3.40 9.93 16.48
C ILE A 162 2.98 8.46 16.49
N ASN A 163 1.67 8.17 16.45
CA ASN A 163 1.18 6.79 16.48
C ASN A 163 1.61 5.97 15.26
N ASP A 164 1.74 6.61 14.10
CA ASP A 164 2.19 5.96 12.86
C ASP A 164 3.65 5.58 12.98
N ILE A 165 4.47 6.49 13.52
CA ILE A 165 5.88 6.24 13.83
C ILE A 165 6.03 5.05 14.78
N ASN A 166 5.20 4.96 15.82
CA ASN A 166 5.20 3.83 16.75
C ASN A 166 4.91 2.49 16.06
N VAL A 167 4.05 2.47 15.03
CA VAL A 167 3.81 1.27 14.22
C VAL A 167 5.06 0.90 13.42
N PHE A 168 5.73 1.87 12.79
CA PHE A 168 6.92 1.59 11.97
C PHE A 168 8.12 1.07 12.78
N LYS A 169 8.19 1.37 14.08
CA LYS A 169 9.21 0.81 14.99
C LYS A 169 9.05 -0.69 15.23
N LEU A 170 7.87 -1.26 14.96
CA LEU A 170 7.58 -2.68 15.22
C LEU A 170 8.20 -3.62 14.18
N PHE A 171 8.67 -3.10 13.04
CA PHE A 171 9.23 -3.91 11.97
C PHE A 171 10.66 -4.35 12.27
N LYS A 172 10.88 -5.66 12.39
CA LYS A 172 12.18 -6.21 12.79
C LYS A 172 13.22 -6.19 11.68
N ASN A 173 12.76 -6.31 10.43
CA ASN A 173 13.62 -6.49 9.25
C ASN A 173 13.64 -5.27 8.32
N LEU A 174 13.06 -4.15 8.75
CA LEU A 174 12.96 -2.94 7.93
C LEU A 174 14.34 -2.37 7.61
N LYS A 175 14.69 -2.36 6.31
CA LYS A 175 15.94 -1.79 5.80
C LYS A 175 15.75 -0.41 5.19
N VAL A 176 14.54 -0.09 4.70
CA VAL A 176 14.24 1.21 4.12
C VAL A 176 12.89 1.70 4.62
N LEU A 177 12.87 2.91 5.18
CA LEU A 177 11.67 3.65 5.49
C LEU A 177 11.74 5.00 4.80
N SER A 178 10.87 5.22 3.82
CA SER A 178 10.73 6.50 3.13
C SER A 178 9.39 7.12 3.45
N LEU A 179 9.41 8.34 4.00
CA LEU A 179 8.22 9.10 4.35
C LEU A 179 8.15 10.35 3.48
N SER A 180 6.99 10.61 2.89
CA SER A 180 6.68 11.82 2.14
C SER A 180 5.34 12.33 2.61
N CYS A 181 5.34 13.41 3.38
CA CYS A 181 4.11 14.04 3.86
C CYS A 181 4.13 15.55 3.62
N GLU A 182 2.95 16.14 3.46
CA GLU A 182 2.81 17.59 3.31
C GLU A 182 2.84 18.27 4.69
N VAL A 183 2.25 17.63 5.71
CA VAL A 183 2.26 18.10 7.10
C VAL A 183 3.05 17.13 7.97
N LEU A 184 4.08 17.68 8.61
CA LEU A 184 4.97 16.98 9.53
C LEU A 184 5.32 17.92 10.68
N ASP A 185 4.69 17.71 11.83
CA ASP A 185 4.95 18.53 13.03
C ASP A 185 6.20 18.08 13.78
N PHE A 186 6.71 18.99 14.62
CA PHE A 186 7.92 18.75 15.40
C PHE A 186 7.73 17.62 16.42
N ASP A 187 6.58 17.54 17.08
CA ASP A 187 6.30 16.50 18.09
C ASP A 187 6.43 15.11 17.48
N THR A 188 5.84 14.89 16.30
CA THR A 188 5.96 13.64 15.53
C THR A 188 7.40 13.35 15.18
N ILE A 189 8.12 14.33 14.62
CA ILE A 189 9.53 14.17 14.23
C ILE A 189 10.42 13.82 15.42
N HIS A 190 10.21 14.47 16.56
CA HIS A 190 11.02 14.28 17.75
C HIS A 190 10.94 12.84 18.31
N THR A 191 9.87 12.11 17.99
CA THR A 191 9.72 10.69 18.37
C THR A 191 10.53 9.72 17.49
N ILE A 192 11.05 10.16 16.36
CA ILE A 192 11.83 9.34 15.44
C ILE A 192 13.29 9.32 15.92
N LYS A 193 13.67 8.29 16.68
CA LYS A 193 15.05 8.12 17.18
C LYS A 193 15.89 7.24 16.26
N LYS A 194 17.16 7.57 16.09
CA LYS A 194 18.12 6.74 15.33
C LYS A 194 18.30 5.36 15.95
N THR A 195 18.16 5.24 17.27
CA THR A 195 18.22 3.95 17.99
C THR A 195 17.12 2.99 17.55
N ASP A 196 15.92 3.50 17.30
CA ASP A 196 14.76 2.70 16.88
C ASP A 196 14.89 2.21 15.43
N PHE A 197 15.70 2.92 14.63
CA PHE A 197 15.91 2.68 13.20
C PHE A 197 17.38 2.40 12.86
N LYS A 198 18.15 1.84 13.79
CA LYS A 198 19.62 1.70 13.68
C LYS A 198 20.10 1.02 12.39
N ASN A 199 19.33 0.03 11.92
CA ASN A 199 19.65 -0.75 10.71
C ASN A 199 18.74 -0.38 9.51
N THR A 200 18.03 0.75 9.61
CA THR A 200 17.06 1.22 8.63
C THR A 200 17.56 2.51 7.99
N ASN A 201 17.59 2.54 6.67
CA ASN A 201 17.78 3.77 5.91
C ASN A 201 16.48 4.58 5.94
N LEU A 202 16.40 5.51 6.90
CA LEU A 202 15.29 6.44 7.04
C LEU A 202 15.46 7.65 6.10
N LYS A 203 14.41 7.99 5.35
CA LYS A 203 14.37 9.16 4.45
C LYS A 203 13.09 9.94 4.65
N ILE A 204 13.17 11.27 4.70
CA ILE A 204 12.00 12.16 4.79
C ILE A 204 11.93 12.99 3.50
N LYS A 205 11.34 12.44 2.44
CA LYS A 205 11.33 13.06 1.10
C LYS A 205 10.54 14.38 1.04
N LYS A 206 9.47 14.49 1.82
CA LYS A 206 8.68 15.72 1.98
C LYS A 206 8.23 15.90 3.45
N PRO A 207 8.14 17.15 3.95
CA PRO A 207 8.59 18.38 3.28
C PRO A 207 10.11 18.34 3.04
N SER A 208 10.57 18.98 1.96
CA SER A 208 12.00 19.07 1.65
C SER A 208 12.71 19.88 2.75
N ARG A 209 14.02 19.71 2.91
CA ARG A 209 14.81 20.46 3.91
C ARG A 209 14.55 21.97 3.89
N ALA A 210 14.46 22.56 2.70
CA ALA A 210 14.21 23.99 2.52
C ALA A 210 12.81 24.44 2.99
N ASN A 211 11.85 23.51 3.02
CA ASN A 211 10.47 23.76 3.42
C ASN A 211 10.17 23.29 4.86
N ARG A 212 11.15 22.73 5.57
CA ARG A 212 11.04 22.37 6.99
C ARG A 212 11.33 23.59 7.87
N THR A 213 10.78 23.60 9.07
CA THR A 213 11.18 24.58 10.09
C THR A 213 12.64 24.36 10.49
N ALA A 214 13.29 25.42 10.96
CA ALA A 214 14.67 25.33 11.47
C ALA A 214 14.79 24.33 12.63
N GLU A 215 13.77 24.26 13.48
CA GLU A 215 13.68 23.32 14.60
C GLU A 215 13.73 21.85 14.15
N ILE A 216 12.91 21.48 13.16
CA ILE A 216 12.91 20.14 12.57
C ILE A 216 14.28 19.82 11.94
N ASN A 217 14.85 20.76 11.19
CA ASN A 217 16.16 20.57 10.55
C ASN A 217 17.28 20.34 11.58
N ASN A 218 17.33 21.18 12.64
CA ASN A 218 18.32 21.05 13.71
C ASN A 218 18.19 19.70 14.43
N TYR A 219 16.97 19.27 14.71
CA TYR A 219 16.74 17.98 15.34
C TYR A 219 17.23 16.83 14.46
N LEU A 220 16.80 16.76 13.20
CA LEU A 220 17.19 15.67 12.28
C LEU A 220 18.70 15.63 12.04
N ASP A 221 19.36 16.79 11.95
CA ASP A 221 20.80 16.88 11.80
C ASP A 221 21.56 16.36 13.03
N SER A 222 21.04 16.63 14.23
CA SER A 222 21.62 16.16 15.50
C SER A 222 21.36 14.67 15.77
N GLU A 223 20.16 14.17 15.46
CA GLU A 223 19.75 12.79 15.73
C GLU A 223 20.34 11.80 14.73
N PHE A 224 20.35 12.15 13.43
CA PHE A 224 20.71 11.22 12.36
C PHE A 224 22.11 11.45 11.82
N ASN A 225 22.33 12.58 11.13
CA ASN A 225 23.59 13.04 10.54
C ASN A 225 23.40 14.46 9.99
N THR A 226 24.49 15.21 9.81
CA THR A 226 24.45 16.55 9.20
C THR A 226 23.85 16.53 7.79
N ASN A 227 23.02 17.55 7.48
CA ASN A 227 22.30 17.70 6.22
C ASN A 227 21.35 16.53 5.91
N PHE A 228 20.55 16.11 6.90
CA PHE A 228 19.60 15.03 6.73
C PHE A 228 18.57 15.33 5.61
N LEU A 229 18.53 14.46 4.60
CA LEU A 229 17.65 14.55 3.42
C LEU A 229 16.36 13.74 3.61
#